data_AF-A0A830GVZ9-F1
#
_entry.id   AF-A0A830GVZ9-F1
#
_cell.length_a   1.000
_cell.length_b   1.000
_cell.length_c   1.000
_cell.angle_alpha   90.00
_cell.angle_beta   90.00
_cell.angle_gamma   90.00
#
_symmetry.space_group_name_H-M   'P 1'
#
loop_
_entity.id
_entity.type
_entity.pdbx_description
1 polymer ?
#
loop_
_entity_poly.entity_id
_entity_poly.type
_entity_poly.pdbx_seq_one_letter_code
_entity_poly.pdbx_strand_id
1 'polypeptide(L)'
;MRALIAGHSGLNKVGLLNKLREEAEERTGGKVYAVDFDSTLSRGMPYFLDSYMEKQRERWYAEFGRLLDELGGSGAQHALIGMHLTYFRHNSYWSLVDVNMLKELKLNALITLIDDAYSVWSRIVQREARERHGVYMRLRDVFIWRTVETMMGDAIATALGVPHYVVAIKHPVDTFYKLLFTDLPKAYLSHPITHVRSNGKAVEEIMQFAKRLRGVAAVFEPTTIDEAIIGNVVIRKELRWPTEVDLDQYPIELNKEEVEEVTAKNPITKRDLIQDQIMKRDYRYIQQSDMVVAYRPRYGGVLSRGVLSEVNLAVHLGKPVYVYWSNDDGNAAENPFEYVHEYFYDVDELMAFLSSKSSTPR
;
A
#
# COMPACT_ATOMS: atom_id res chain seq x y z
N MET A 1 -5.54 -6.31 -19.63
CA MET A 1 -5.39 -6.15 -18.16
C MET A 1 -6.66 -5.55 -17.60
N ARG A 2 -7.34 -6.24 -16.69
CA ARG A 2 -8.52 -5.76 -15.97
C ARG A 2 -8.22 -5.85 -14.48
N ALA A 3 -8.08 -4.71 -13.81
CA ALA A 3 -7.69 -4.66 -12.41
C ALA A 3 -8.75 -4.01 -11.56
N LEU A 4 -8.95 -4.56 -10.36
CA LEU A 4 -9.74 -3.93 -9.33
C LEU A 4 -8.83 -3.19 -8.36
N ILE A 5 -9.07 -1.90 -8.17
CA ILE A 5 -8.32 -1.02 -7.27
C ILE A 5 -9.23 -0.67 -6.09
N ALA A 6 -9.19 -1.54 -5.09
CA ALA A 6 -9.94 -1.44 -3.86
C ALA A 6 -9.31 -0.44 -2.87
N GLY A 7 -10.09 0.03 -1.91
CA GLY A 7 -9.61 0.87 -0.82
C GLY A 7 -10.74 1.67 -0.23
N HIS A 8 -10.76 1.84 1.10
CA HIS A 8 -11.78 2.57 1.84
C HIS A 8 -11.79 4.08 1.54
N SER A 9 -12.79 4.80 2.10
CA SER A 9 -12.88 6.25 1.94
C SER A 9 -11.69 6.97 2.56
N GLY A 10 -11.36 8.15 2.02
CA GLY A 10 -10.20 8.95 2.45
C GLY A 10 -8.92 8.65 1.68
N LEU A 11 -8.90 7.61 0.84
CA LEU A 11 -7.81 7.36 -0.12
C LEU A 11 -8.10 8.11 -1.44
N ASN A 12 -7.10 8.78 -2.03
CA ASN A 12 -7.25 9.49 -3.31
C ASN A 12 -7.26 8.53 -4.52
N LYS A 13 -8.21 7.57 -4.54
CA LYS A 13 -8.29 6.53 -5.59
C LYS A 13 -8.43 7.12 -6.98
N VAL A 14 -9.27 8.14 -7.14
CA VAL A 14 -9.50 8.84 -8.42
C VAL A 14 -8.19 9.41 -8.98
N GLY A 15 -7.39 10.06 -8.13
CA GLY A 15 -6.09 10.59 -8.54
C GLY A 15 -5.12 9.49 -9.00
N LEU A 16 -5.09 8.35 -8.32
CA LEU A 16 -4.29 7.19 -8.74
C LEU A 16 -4.81 6.61 -10.06
N LEU A 17 -6.11 6.37 -10.18
CA LEU A 17 -6.74 5.81 -11.38
C LEU A 17 -6.42 6.63 -12.63
N ASN A 18 -6.52 7.96 -12.54
CA ASN A 18 -6.25 8.84 -13.67
C ASN A 18 -4.78 8.79 -14.10
N LYS A 19 -3.85 8.89 -13.15
CA LYS A 19 -2.41 8.82 -13.45
C LYS A 19 -2.02 7.45 -14.01
N LEU A 20 -2.54 6.37 -13.42
CA LEU A 20 -2.26 5.02 -13.87
C LEU A 20 -2.89 4.72 -15.23
N ARG A 21 -4.06 5.27 -15.53
CA ARG A 21 -4.67 5.23 -16.87
C ARG A 21 -3.75 5.91 -17.88
N GLU A 22 -3.33 7.14 -17.62
CA GLU A 22 -2.45 7.91 -18.51
C GLU A 22 -1.13 7.16 -18.77
N GLU A 23 -0.47 6.68 -17.72
CA GLU A 23 0.77 5.92 -17.83
C GLU A 23 0.59 4.60 -18.59
N ALA A 24 -0.54 3.91 -18.38
CA ALA A 24 -0.85 2.68 -19.10
C ALA A 24 -1.15 2.93 -20.58
N GLU A 25 -1.92 3.96 -20.92
CA GLU A 25 -2.21 4.33 -22.30
C GLU A 25 -0.93 4.76 -23.03
N GLU A 26 -0.08 5.56 -22.39
CA GLU A 26 1.21 5.99 -22.95
C GLU A 26 2.14 4.81 -23.27
N ARG A 27 2.27 3.87 -22.33
CA ARG A 27 3.24 2.76 -22.46
C ARG A 27 2.74 1.57 -23.26
N THR A 28 1.42 1.32 -23.28
CA THR A 28 0.84 0.19 -24.03
C THR A 28 0.29 0.60 -25.40
N GLY A 29 -0.03 1.88 -25.61
CA GLY A 29 -0.77 2.37 -26.77
C GLY A 29 -2.24 1.93 -26.82
N GLY A 30 -2.69 1.14 -25.83
CA GLY A 30 -4.04 0.61 -25.73
C GLY A 30 -4.94 1.51 -24.91
N LYS A 31 -6.20 1.68 -25.34
CA LYS A 31 -7.21 2.43 -24.59
C LYS A 31 -7.52 1.77 -23.25
N VAL A 32 -7.58 2.57 -22.19
CA VAL A 32 -7.85 2.11 -20.82
C VAL A 32 -9.17 2.68 -20.31
N TYR A 33 -10.13 1.81 -19.97
CA TYR A 33 -11.35 2.20 -19.27
C TYR A 33 -11.06 2.33 -17.77
N ALA A 34 -11.05 3.54 -17.22
CA ALA A 34 -10.85 3.78 -15.79
C ALA A 34 -12.07 4.45 -15.17
N VAL A 35 -12.58 3.90 -14.08
CA VAL A 35 -13.76 4.43 -13.38
C VAL A 35 -13.64 4.23 -11.89
N ASP A 36 -14.05 5.23 -11.11
CA ASP A 36 -14.31 5.09 -9.67
C ASP A 36 -15.78 4.73 -9.48
N PHE A 37 -16.05 3.45 -9.22
CA PHE A 37 -17.40 2.90 -9.12
C PHE A 37 -18.21 3.56 -8.00
N ASP A 38 -17.58 3.90 -6.88
CA ASP A 38 -18.27 4.51 -5.75
C ASP A 38 -18.90 5.87 -6.14
N SER A 39 -18.24 6.63 -7.02
CA SER A 39 -18.78 7.90 -7.52
C SER A 39 -20.07 7.77 -8.35
N THR A 40 -20.36 6.59 -8.91
CA THR A 40 -21.58 6.33 -9.70
C THR A 40 -22.77 5.94 -8.81
N LEU A 41 -22.50 5.37 -7.63
CA LEU A 41 -23.53 4.94 -6.68
C LEU A 41 -24.38 6.12 -6.20
N SER A 42 -23.74 7.21 -5.75
CA SER A 42 -24.43 8.39 -5.24
C SER A 42 -23.53 9.62 -5.21
N ARG A 43 -24.11 10.79 -5.55
CA ARG A 43 -23.47 12.09 -5.31
C ARG A 43 -23.42 12.46 -3.82
N GLY A 44 -24.30 11.87 -3.01
CA GLY A 44 -24.34 12.03 -1.55
C GLY A 44 -24.15 10.67 -0.89
N MET A 45 -22.92 10.18 -0.85
CA MET A 45 -22.59 8.87 -0.29
C MET A 45 -23.12 8.69 1.15
N PRO A 46 -23.01 9.67 2.07
CA PRO A 46 -23.57 9.53 3.42
C PRO A 46 -25.07 9.22 3.45
N TYR A 47 -25.88 9.93 2.65
CA TYR A 47 -27.33 9.67 2.55
C TYR A 47 -27.64 8.31 1.93
N PHE A 48 -26.81 7.87 0.98
CA PHE A 48 -26.93 6.54 0.41
C PHE A 48 -26.67 5.46 1.47
N LEU A 49 -25.64 5.62 2.29
CA LEU A 49 -25.28 4.68 3.35
C LEU A 49 -26.28 4.67 4.52
N ASP A 50 -27.03 5.75 4.73
CA ASP A 50 -28.13 5.81 5.70
C ASP A 50 -29.45 5.19 5.18
N SER A 51 -29.53 4.85 3.88
CA SER A 51 -30.71 4.21 3.30
C SER A 51 -30.80 2.71 3.64
N TYR A 52 -31.97 2.11 3.48
CA TYR A 52 -32.17 0.67 3.71
C TYR A 52 -31.21 -0.19 2.86
N MET A 53 -30.73 -1.29 3.43
CA MET A 53 -29.73 -2.16 2.78
C MET A 53 -30.22 -2.70 1.44
N GLU A 54 -31.51 -2.98 1.28
CA GLU A 54 -32.11 -3.41 0.01
C GLU A 54 -31.95 -2.34 -1.07
N LYS A 55 -32.23 -1.07 -0.76
CA LYS A 55 -32.04 0.05 -1.70
C LYS A 55 -30.58 0.24 -2.08
N GLN A 56 -29.68 0.06 -1.12
CA GLN A 56 -28.24 0.12 -1.39
C GLN A 56 -27.82 -0.99 -2.37
N ARG A 57 -28.28 -2.21 -2.15
CA ARG A 57 -28.00 -3.36 -3.03
C ARG A 57 -28.60 -3.17 -4.42
N GLU A 58 -29.86 -2.81 -4.53
CA GLU A 58 -30.52 -2.55 -5.82
C GLU A 58 -29.76 -1.51 -6.65
N ARG A 59 -29.35 -0.41 -6.02
CA ARG A 59 -28.53 0.62 -6.66
C ARG A 59 -27.17 0.07 -7.08
N TRP A 60 -26.51 -0.67 -6.21
CA TRP A 60 -25.21 -1.29 -6.51
C TRP A 60 -25.30 -2.20 -7.73
N TYR A 61 -26.28 -3.11 -7.78
CA TYR A 61 -26.52 -3.99 -8.94
C TYR A 61 -26.80 -3.20 -10.22
N ALA A 62 -27.64 -2.17 -10.14
CA ALA A 62 -28.00 -1.35 -11.29
C ALA A 62 -26.79 -0.59 -11.87
N GLU A 63 -25.99 0.06 -11.02
CA GLU A 63 -24.80 0.78 -11.49
C GLU A 63 -23.68 -0.17 -11.94
N PHE A 64 -23.56 -1.34 -11.32
CA PHE A 64 -22.58 -2.34 -11.75
C PHE A 64 -22.93 -2.93 -13.11
N GLY A 65 -24.20 -3.20 -13.38
CA GLY A 65 -24.69 -3.59 -14.71
C GLY A 65 -24.35 -2.55 -15.77
N ARG A 66 -24.60 -1.27 -15.50
CA ARG A 66 -24.21 -0.17 -16.42
C ARG A 66 -22.72 -0.12 -16.66
N LEU A 67 -21.91 -0.31 -15.63
CA LEU A 67 -20.46 -0.35 -15.78
C LEU A 67 -20.02 -1.47 -16.73
N LEU A 68 -20.64 -2.66 -16.65
CA LEU A 68 -20.34 -3.76 -17.57
C LEU A 68 -20.74 -3.42 -19.02
N ASP A 69 -21.90 -2.80 -19.22
CA ASP A 69 -22.37 -2.36 -20.53
C ASP A 69 -21.44 -1.30 -21.14
N GLU A 70 -21.06 -0.29 -20.35
CA GLU A 70 -20.12 0.77 -20.74
C GLU A 70 -18.75 0.19 -21.09
N LEU A 71 -18.22 -0.71 -20.25
CA LEU A 71 -16.96 -1.39 -20.53
C LEU A 71 -17.03 -2.19 -21.84
N GLY A 72 -18.12 -2.93 -22.05
CA GLY A 72 -18.36 -3.72 -23.26
C GLY A 72 -18.42 -2.87 -24.54
N GLY A 73 -19.03 -1.68 -24.47
CA GLY A 73 -19.14 -0.73 -25.57
C GLY A 73 -17.91 0.18 -25.77
N SER A 74 -17.02 0.27 -24.77
CA SER A 74 -15.91 1.24 -24.77
C SER A 74 -14.81 0.97 -25.81
N GLY A 75 -14.68 -0.29 -26.27
CA GLY A 75 -13.54 -0.74 -27.07
C GLY A 75 -12.20 -0.72 -26.32
N ALA A 76 -12.21 -0.55 -25.00
CA ALA A 76 -11.00 -0.51 -24.20
C ALA A 76 -10.33 -1.89 -24.10
N GLN A 77 -9.00 -1.91 -24.25
CA GLN A 77 -8.19 -3.13 -24.13
C GLN A 77 -7.90 -3.47 -22.66
N HIS A 78 -7.92 -2.44 -21.81
CA HIS A 78 -7.65 -2.54 -20.38
C HIS A 78 -8.74 -1.86 -19.57
N ALA A 79 -8.94 -2.31 -18.33
CA ALA A 79 -9.90 -1.73 -17.40
C ALA A 79 -9.31 -1.57 -16.00
N LEU A 80 -9.52 -0.42 -15.37
CA LEU A 80 -9.13 -0.11 -14.00
C LEU A 80 -10.38 0.33 -13.24
N ILE A 81 -10.87 -0.51 -12.33
CA ILE A 81 -12.10 -0.25 -11.59
C ILE A 81 -11.77 0.09 -10.14
N GLY A 82 -11.95 1.34 -9.75
CA GLY A 82 -11.87 1.76 -8.36
C GLY A 82 -13.13 1.39 -7.59
N MET A 83 -13.02 0.82 -6.39
CA MET A 83 -14.19 0.62 -5.53
C MET A 83 -13.86 0.58 -4.03
N HIS A 84 -14.86 0.77 -3.18
CA HIS A 84 -14.83 0.37 -1.79
C HIS A 84 -15.30 -1.09 -1.70
N LEU A 85 -14.52 -1.94 -1.03
CA LEU A 85 -14.97 -3.29 -0.71
C LEU A 85 -15.86 -3.30 0.53
N THR A 86 -15.59 -2.38 1.44
CA THR A 86 -16.35 -2.22 2.68
C THR A 86 -16.71 -0.75 2.94
N TYR A 87 -17.90 -0.55 3.49
CA TYR A 87 -18.44 0.74 3.88
C TYR A 87 -18.45 0.87 5.41
N PHE A 88 -18.31 2.10 5.90
CA PHE A 88 -18.37 2.41 7.32
C PHE A 88 -19.35 3.56 7.58
N ARG A 89 -20.25 3.37 8.53
CA ARG A 89 -21.20 4.37 9.04
C ARG A 89 -21.70 3.92 10.41
N HIS A 90 -21.94 4.86 11.33
CA HIS A 90 -22.51 4.59 12.66
C HIS A 90 -21.82 3.41 13.40
N ASN A 91 -20.49 3.42 13.41
CA ASN A 91 -19.64 2.37 14.01
C ASN A 91 -19.86 0.94 13.47
N SER A 92 -20.45 0.81 12.28
CA SER A 92 -20.75 -0.46 11.63
C SER A 92 -20.01 -0.58 10.30
N TYR A 93 -19.55 -1.79 10.00
CA TYR A 93 -18.90 -2.14 8.73
C TYR A 93 -19.77 -3.15 7.98
N TRP A 94 -19.97 -2.93 6.68
CA TRP A 94 -20.65 -3.90 5.81
C TRP A 94 -20.09 -3.83 4.39
N SER A 95 -20.44 -4.81 3.57
CA SER A 95 -20.10 -4.85 2.15
C SER A 95 -21.36 -4.98 1.31
N LEU A 96 -21.35 -4.30 0.16
CA LEU A 96 -22.36 -4.44 -0.89
C LEU A 96 -21.86 -5.30 -2.06
N VAL A 97 -20.58 -5.69 -2.04
CA VAL A 97 -19.93 -6.35 -3.16
C VAL A 97 -20.49 -7.75 -3.37
N ASP A 98 -20.95 -8.03 -4.58
CA ASP A 98 -21.28 -9.38 -5.03
C ASP A 98 -20.11 -9.95 -5.86
N VAL A 99 -19.48 -11.01 -5.33
CA VAL A 99 -18.37 -11.71 -5.98
C VAL A 99 -18.79 -12.34 -7.31
N ASN A 100 -20.04 -12.78 -7.45
CA ASN A 100 -20.52 -13.34 -8.71
C ASN A 100 -20.58 -12.28 -9.81
N MET A 101 -20.96 -11.04 -9.48
CA MET A 101 -20.87 -9.93 -10.43
C MET A 101 -19.42 -9.58 -10.77
N LEU A 102 -18.50 -9.61 -9.78
CA LEU A 102 -17.08 -9.38 -10.05
C LEU A 102 -16.47 -10.42 -11.00
N LYS A 103 -16.99 -11.66 -11.04
CA LYS A 103 -16.55 -12.68 -12.01
C LYS A 103 -16.78 -12.23 -13.45
N GLU A 104 -17.85 -11.48 -13.73
CA GLU A 104 -18.17 -10.98 -15.07
C GLU A 104 -17.13 -9.96 -15.58
N LEU A 105 -16.46 -9.24 -14.66
CA LEU A 105 -15.35 -8.36 -15.03
C LEU A 105 -14.14 -9.12 -15.57
N LYS A 106 -13.99 -10.41 -15.24
CA LYS A 106 -12.82 -11.23 -15.60
C LYS A 106 -11.51 -10.54 -15.18
N LEU A 107 -11.45 -10.21 -13.88
CA LEU A 107 -10.28 -9.54 -13.29
C LEU A 107 -9.02 -10.38 -13.49
N ASN A 108 -7.90 -9.71 -13.71
CA ASN A 108 -6.57 -10.30 -13.75
C ASN A 108 -5.81 -10.07 -12.44
N ALA A 109 -6.16 -9.02 -11.68
CA ALA A 109 -5.51 -8.68 -10.42
C ALA A 109 -6.42 -7.81 -9.54
N LEU A 110 -6.18 -7.84 -8.24
CA LEU A 110 -6.78 -6.97 -7.24
C LEU A 110 -5.66 -6.21 -6.51
N ILE A 111 -5.82 -4.91 -6.34
CA ILE A 111 -4.98 -4.08 -5.47
C ILE A 111 -5.86 -3.50 -4.36
N THR A 112 -5.54 -3.77 -3.10
CA THR A 112 -6.13 -3.05 -1.97
C THR A 112 -5.19 -1.93 -1.53
N LEU A 113 -5.67 -0.70 -1.67
CA LEU A 113 -4.93 0.49 -1.28
C LEU A 113 -4.97 0.69 0.23
N ILE A 114 -3.81 1.04 0.78
CA ILE A 114 -3.65 1.46 2.18
C ILE A 114 -2.99 2.84 2.26
N ASP A 115 -3.07 3.49 3.41
CA ASP A 115 -2.35 4.73 3.69
C ASP A 115 -2.14 4.87 5.22
N ASP A 116 -1.36 5.88 5.59
CA ASP A 116 -1.19 6.37 6.95
C ASP A 116 -2.56 6.65 7.58
N ALA A 117 -2.86 6.02 8.72
CA ALA A 117 -4.15 6.17 9.39
C ALA A 117 -4.42 7.63 9.78
N TYR A 118 -3.40 8.37 10.21
CA TYR A 118 -3.52 9.80 10.53
C TYR A 118 -3.85 10.66 9.29
N SER A 119 -3.30 10.32 8.12
CA SER A 119 -3.57 11.01 6.85
C SER A 119 -4.99 10.76 6.36
N VAL A 120 -5.45 9.51 6.43
CA VAL A 120 -6.83 9.13 6.10
C VAL A 120 -7.81 9.82 7.06
N TRP A 121 -7.56 9.74 8.36
CA TRP A 121 -8.37 10.37 9.39
C TRP A 121 -8.49 11.88 9.14
N SER A 122 -7.36 12.56 8.95
CA SER A 122 -7.32 14.00 8.66
C SER A 122 -8.15 14.37 7.43
N ARG A 123 -8.00 13.63 6.32
CA ARG A 123 -8.78 13.88 5.09
C ARG A 123 -10.28 13.69 5.29
N ILE A 124 -10.69 12.67 6.05
CA ILE A 124 -12.11 12.42 6.35
C ILE A 124 -12.67 13.54 7.25
N VAL A 125 -11.99 13.89 8.33
CA VAL A 125 -12.43 14.93 9.28
C VAL A 125 -12.49 16.30 8.60
N GLN A 126 -11.49 16.66 7.80
CA GLN A 126 -11.48 17.93 7.05
C GLN A 126 -12.59 17.99 5.99
N ARG A 127 -12.92 16.86 5.35
CA ARG A 127 -14.06 16.79 4.43
C ARG A 127 -15.38 16.96 5.20
N GLU A 128 -15.53 16.25 6.31
CA GLU A 128 -16.72 16.34 7.15
C GLU A 128 -16.93 17.74 7.73
N ALA A 129 -15.87 18.43 8.16
CA ALA A 129 -15.96 19.81 8.65
C ALA A 129 -16.52 20.78 7.59
N ARG A 130 -16.24 20.51 6.30
CA ARG A 130 -16.74 21.31 5.17
C ARG A 130 -18.17 20.93 4.77
N GLU A 131 -18.46 19.63 4.73
CA GLU A 131 -19.70 19.12 4.13
C GLU A 131 -20.82 18.85 5.16
N ARG A 132 -20.48 18.61 6.43
CA ARG A 132 -21.40 18.40 7.57
C ARG A 132 -22.44 17.30 7.36
N HIS A 133 -21.97 16.12 6.96
CA HIS A 133 -22.79 14.95 6.68
C HIS A 133 -23.02 14.01 7.90
N GLY A 134 -22.58 14.41 9.09
CA GLY A 134 -22.68 13.64 10.33
C GLY A 134 -21.74 12.43 10.38
N VAL A 135 -20.66 12.41 9.60
CA VAL A 135 -19.66 11.33 9.66
C VAL A 135 -18.80 11.50 10.92
N TYR A 136 -18.88 10.56 11.85
CA TYR A 136 -17.96 10.49 12.98
C TYR A 136 -17.02 9.29 12.82
N MET A 137 -15.72 9.52 12.98
CA MET A 137 -14.67 8.52 12.80
C MET A 137 -13.52 8.83 13.74
N ARG A 138 -13.12 7.86 14.58
CA ARG A 138 -11.91 7.97 15.41
C ARG A 138 -10.70 7.42 14.66
N LEU A 139 -9.50 7.78 15.11
CA LEU A 139 -8.25 7.27 14.54
C LEU A 139 -8.19 5.74 14.55
N ARG A 140 -8.63 5.09 15.63
CA ARG A 140 -8.69 3.62 15.73
C ARG A 140 -9.59 2.99 14.67
N ASP A 141 -10.70 3.63 14.33
CA ASP A 141 -11.67 3.11 13.38
C ASP A 141 -11.04 3.03 11.97
N VAL A 142 -10.13 3.94 11.63
CA VAL A 142 -9.35 3.89 10.38
C VAL A 142 -8.45 2.65 10.31
N PHE A 143 -7.75 2.31 11.41
CA PHE A 143 -6.93 1.08 11.48
C PHE A 143 -7.78 -0.18 11.28
N ILE A 144 -8.96 -0.23 11.89
CA ILE A 144 -9.90 -1.33 11.75
C ILE A 144 -10.41 -1.40 10.31
N TRP A 145 -10.83 -0.26 9.74
CA TRP A 145 -11.35 -0.20 8.38
C TRP A 145 -10.31 -0.70 7.36
N ARG A 146 -9.06 -0.27 7.46
CA ARG A 146 -7.95 -0.79 6.65
C ARG A 146 -7.83 -2.31 6.75
N THR A 147 -7.93 -2.85 7.96
CA THR A 147 -7.82 -4.30 8.21
C THR A 147 -8.99 -5.06 7.57
N VAL A 148 -10.21 -4.56 7.74
CA VAL A 148 -11.43 -5.17 7.19
C VAL A 148 -11.45 -5.09 5.66
N GLU A 149 -11.05 -3.96 5.08
CA GLU A 149 -10.92 -3.76 3.63
C GLU A 149 -9.91 -4.76 3.04
N THR A 150 -8.74 -4.90 3.67
CA THR A 150 -7.69 -5.85 3.25
C THR A 150 -8.19 -7.29 3.31
N MET A 151 -8.88 -7.66 4.40
CA MET A 151 -9.47 -8.99 4.57
C MET A 151 -10.52 -9.30 3.50
N MET A 152 -11.36 -8.31 3.15
CA MET A 152 -12.33 -8.47 2.06
C MET A 152 -11.62 -8.62 0.71
N GLY A 153 -10.55 -7.86 0.47
CA GLY A 153 -9.70 -8.01 -0.72
C GLY A 153 -9.10 -9.41 -0.85
N ASP A 154 -8.56 -9.98 0.24
CA ASP A 154 -8.05 -11.35 0.28
C ASP A 154 -9.14 -12.38 -0.02
N ALA A 155 -10.34 -12.22 0.56
CA ALA A 155 -11.46 -13.13 0.34
C ALA A 155 -11.94 -13.11 -1.13
N ILE A 156 -12.10 -11.91 -1.71
CA ILE A 156 -12.52 -11.73 -3.10
C ILE A 156 -11.48 -12.30 -4.06
N ALA A 157 -10.21 -11.95 -3.87
CA ALA A 157 -9.14 -12.43 -4.74
C ALA A 157 -8.99 -13.95 -4.70
N THR A 158 -9.13 -14.56 -3.52
CA THR A 158 -9.16 -16.01 -3.35
C THR A 158 -10.32 -16.63 -4.12
N ALA A 159 -11.53 -16.07 -3.97
CA ALA A 159 -12.72 -16.58 -4.65
C ALA A 159 -12.67 -16.43 -6.18
N LEU A 160 -11.95 -15.43 -6.69
CA LEU A 160 -11.77 -15.19 -8.12
C LEU A 160 -10.52 -15.87 -8.70
N GLY A 161 -9.61 -16.37 -7.85
CA GLY A 161 -8.36 -16.99 -8.29
C GLY A 161 -7.37 -16.00 -8.92
N VAL A 162 -7.35 -14.74 -8.46
CA VAL A 162 -6.48 -13.68 -8.99
C VAL A 162 -5.44 -13.23 -7.96
N PRO A 163 -4.26 -12.74 -8.39
CA PRO A 163 -3.30 -12.14 -7.47
C PRO A 163 -3.89 -10.93 -6.73
N HIS A 164 -3.55 -10.81 -5.45
CA HIS A 164 -3.93 -9.69 -4.58
C HIS A 164 -2.70 -8.99 -4.00
N TYR A 165 -2.56 -7.70 -4.32
CA TYR A 165 -1.53 -6.84 -3.76
C TYR A 165 -2.12 -5.86 -2.76
N VAL A 166 -1.51 -5.75 -1.59
CA VAL A 166 -1.79 -4.66 -0.65
C VAL A 166 -0.71 -3.61 -0.86
N VAL A 167 -1.07 -2.37 -1.19
CA VAL A 167 -0.09 -1.35 -1.60
C VAL A 167 -0.47 0.00 -1.04
N ALA A 168 0.48 0.71 -0.44
CA ALA A 168 0.22 2.07 0.01
C ALA A 168 0.03 3.02 -1.18
N ILE A 169 -0.99 3.88 -1.14
CA ILE A 169 -1.29 4.84 -2.21
C ILE A 169 -0.16 5.87 -2.46
N LYS A 170 0.76 6.01 -1.49
CA LYS A 170 1.94 6.88 -1.56
C LYS A 170 3.14 6.26 -2.30
N HIS A 171 3.03 5.01 -2.79
CA HIS A 171 3.99 4.50 -3.77
C HIS A 171 3.92 5.31 -5.08
N PRO A 172 5.02 5.41 -5.85
CA PRO A 172 4.98 5.96 -7.19
C PRO A 172 3.97 5.23 -8.08
N VAL A 173 3.32 5.95 -8.99
CA VAL A 173 2.35 5.37 -9.95
C VAL A 173 2.96 4.23 -10.77
N ASP A 174 4.24 4.36 -11.11
CA ASP A 174 5.05 3.36 -11.80
C ASP A 174 5.10 2.00 -11.06
N THR A 175 5.05 1.99 -9.72
CA THR A 175 4.94 0.73 -8.95
C THR A 175 3.62 0.01 -9.27
N PHE A 176 2.51 0.74 -9.33
CA PHE A 176 1.20 0.16 -9.69
C PHE A 176 1.17 -0.29 -11.15
N TYR A 177 1.76 0.49 -12.06
CA TYR A 177 1.91 0.10 -13.45
C TYR A 177 2.67 -1.24 -13.57
N LYS A 178 3.83 -1.36 -12.90
CA LYS A 178 4.64 -2.58 -12.97
C LYS A 178 3.93 -3.81 -12.41
N LEU A 179 3.21 -3.65 -11.29
CA LEU A 179 2.42 -4.75 -10.70
C LEU A 179 1.32 -5.26 -11.61
N LEU A 180 0.76 -4.41 -12.48
CA LEU A 180 -0.39 -4.76 -13.32
C LEU A 180 -0.04 -5.02 -14.79
N PHE A 181 1.02 -4.41 -15.33
CA PHE A 181 1.28 -4.41 -16.77
C PHE A 181 2.65 -4.98 -17.14
N THR A 182 3.44 -5.46 -16.17
CA THR A 182 4.77 -6.02 -16.43
C THR A 182 4.97 -7.31 -15.66
N ASP A 183 5.90 -8.14 -16.14
CA ASP A 183 6.38 -9.33 -15.43
C ASP A 183 7.66 -9.07 -14.61
N LEU A 184 7.98 -7.79 -14.36
CA LEU A 184 9.14 -7.45 -13.55
C LEU A 184 9.04 -8.10 -12.17
N PRO A 185 10.16 -8.55 -11.60
CA PRO A 185 10.14 -9.15 -10.29
C PRO A 185 9.72 -8.11 -9.25
N LYS A 186 9.05 -8.57 -8.20
CA LYS A 186 8.60 -7.78 -7.08
C LYS A 186 9.66 -7.82 -6.00
N ALA A 187 10.13 -6.67 -5.54
CA ALA A 187 11.12 -6.58 -4.47
C ALA A 187 10.53 -5.87 -3.26
N TYR A 188 10.80 -6.40 -2.06
CA TYR A 188 10.63 -5.64 -0.83
C TYR A 188 11.96 -4.97 -0.50
N LEU A 189 11.95 -3.65 -0.34
CA LEU A 189 13.12 -2.88 0.07
C LEU A 189 13.20 -2.85 1.59
N SER A 190 14.10 -3.64 2.15
CA SER A 190 14.40 -3.66 3.58
C SER A 190 15.56 -2.72 3.86
N HIS A 191 15.38 -1.74 4.74
CA HIS A 191 16.45 -0.81 5.12
C HIS A 191 16.18 -0.23 6.52
N PRO A 192 17.20 0.30 7.20
CA PRO A 192 16.96 0.98 8.46
C PRO A 192 16.15 2.27 8.28
N ILE A 193 15.18 2.49 9.19
CA ILE A 193 14.30 3.67 9.17
C ILE A 193 14.52 4.49 10.43
N THR A 194 14.18 3.93 11.60
CA THR A 194 14.12 4.69 12.87
C THR A 194 15.43 5.35 13.24
N HIS A 195 16.57 4.65 13.13
CA HIS A 195 17.85 5.18 13.60
C HIS A 195 18.50 6.16 12.62
N VAL A 196 18.19 6.08 11.31
CA VAL A 196 18.76 6.96 10.28
C VAL A 196 17.89 8.18 9.97
N ARG A 197 16.64 8.19 10.44
CA ARG A 197 15.64 9.22 10.12
C ARG A 197 16.12 10.65 10.34
N SER A 198 16.92 10.90 11.37
CA SER A 198 17.45 12.23 11.69
C SER A 198 18.67 12.62 10.85
N ASN A 199 19.22 11.70 10.06
CA ASN A 199 20.36 11.94 9.18
C ASN A 199 19.89 12.13 7.74
N GLY A 200 19.75 13.40 7.33
CA GLY A 200 19.28 13.76 5.99
C GLY A 200 20.10 13.14 4.84
N LYS A 201 21.42 12.98 5.01
CA LYS A 201 22.26 12.32 4.00
C LYS A 201 21.93 10.83 3.86
N ALA A 202 21.67 10.15 4.97
CA ALA A 202 21.29 8.74 4.95
C ALA A 202 19.92 8.53 4.34
N VAL A 203 18.96 9.40 4.66
CA VAL A 203 17.62 9.39 4.04
C VAL A 203 17.74 9.60 2.53
N GLU A 204 18.52 10.58 2.09
CA GLU A 204 18.74 10.85 0.67
C GLU A 204 19.38 9.66 -0.06
N GLU A 205 20.44 9.08 0.51
CA GLU A 205 21.12 7.89 -0.02
C GLU A 205 20.14 6.71 -0.22
N ILE A 206 19.32 6.42 0.80
CA ILE A 206 18.31 5.35 0.75
C ILE A 206 17.26 5.64 -0.32
N MET A 207 16.80 6.89 -0.44
CA MET A 207 15.84 7.27 -1.48
C MET A 207 16.42 7.13 -2.89
N GLN A 208 17.69 7.50 -3.07
CA GLN A 208 18.40 7.29 -4.34
C GLN A 208 18.51 5.80 -4.66
N PHE A 209 18.84 4.97 -3.68
CA PHE A 209 18.85 3.51 -3.86
C PHE A 209 17.46 2.97 -4.22
N ALA A 210 16.40 3.39 -3.52
CA ALA A 210 15.03 2.99 -3.82
C ALA A 210 14.65 3.33 -5.27
N LYS A 211 14.98 4.55 -5.73
CA LYS A 211 14.76 4.97 -7.11
C LYS A 211 15.49 4.09 -8.13
N ARG A 212 16.73 3.68 -7.84
CA ARG A 212 17.49 2.75 -8.69
C ARG A 212 16.86 1.36 -8.70
N LEU A 213 16.46 0.84 -7.55
CA LEU A 213 15.82 -0.47 -7.43
C LEU A 213 14.49 -0.52 -8.20
N ARG A 214 13.71 0.57 -8.18
CA ARG A 214 12.52 0.70 -9.02
C ARG A 214 12.85 0.54 -10.50
N GLY A 215 14.03 0.91 -10.97
CA GLY A 215 14.43 0.72 -12.37
C GLY A 215 14.41 -0.74 -12.85
N VAL A 216 14.51 -1.71 -11.93
CA VAL A 216 14.69 -3.13 -12.27
C VAL A 216 13.61 -4.05 -11.68
N ALA A 217 12.72 -3.51 -10.83
CA ALA A 217 11.71 -4.27 -10.10
C ALA A 217 10.46 -3.42 -9.78
N ALA A 218 9.33 -4.09 -9.48
CA ALA A 218 8.21 -3.47 -8.78
C ALA A 218 8.51 -3.46 -7.27
N VAL A 219 8.68 -2.28 -6.67
CA VAL A 219 9.22 -2.17 -5.29
C VAL A 219 8.11 -1.86 -4.29
N PHE A 220 8.04 -2.68 -3.24
CA PHE A 220 7.30 -2.40 -2.02
C PHE A 220 8.22 -1.70 -1.02
N GLU A 221 7.89 -0.46 -0.68
CA GLU A 221 8.67 0.42 0.18
C GLU A 221 7.93 0.61 1.52
N PRO A 222 8.48 0.14 2.65
CA PRO A 222 7.81 0.25 3.95
C PRO A 222 7.60 1.71 4.38
N THR A 223 8.47 2.62 3.92
CA THR A 223 8.46 4.05 4.21
C THR A 223 7.33 4.84 3.54
N THR A 224 6.56 4.21 2.65
CA THR A 224 5.34 4.81 2.11
C THR A 224 4.23 4.93 3.15
N ILE A 225 4.34 4.20 4.26
CA ILE A 225 3.47 4.30 5.45
C ILE A 225 4.36 4.55 6.68
N ASP A 226 4.15 5.67 7.34
CA ASP A 226 4.99 6.16 8.42
C ASP A 226 4.18 6.49 9.69
N GLU A 227 3.56 5.47 10.27
CA GLU A 227 2.65 5.60 11.42
C GLU A 227 3.38 5.63 12.77
N ALA A 228 4.67 5.30 12.81
CA ALA A 228 5.46 5.32 14.04
C ALA A 228 5.59 6.73 14.65
N ILE A 229 5.31 7.78 13.87
CA ILE A 229 5.38 9.18 14.30
C ILE A 229 4.11 9.66 15.05
N ILE A 230 3.04 8.85 15.10
CA ILE A 230 1.76 9.16 15.77
C ILE A 230 1.92 9.40 17.29
N GLY A 231 3.05 9.01 17.90
CA GLY A 231 3.36 9.37 19.28
C GLY A 231 3.35 10.89 19.57
N ASN A 232 3.27 11.74 18.53
CA ASN A 232 3.05 13.17 18.63
C ASN A 232 1.60 13.54 18.34
N VAL A 233 1.03 14.43 19.16
CA VAL A 233 -0.29 15.05 18.94
C VAL A 233 -0.29 15.90 17.66
N VAL A 234 0.86 16.46 17.26
CA VAL A 234 1.00 17.29 16.05
C VAL A 234 2.02 16.65 15.12
N ILE A 235 1.57 16.20 13.95
CA ILE A 235 2.42 15.64 12.91
C ILE A 235 2.74 16.74 11.91
N ARG A 236 4.03 16.97 11.69
CA ARG A 236 4.55 17.91 10.70
C ARG A 236 5.21 17.15 9.55
N LYS A 237 5.29 17.77 8.38
CA LYS A 237 5.83 17.15 7.16
C LYS A 237 7.28 16.69 7.36
N GLU A 238 8.07 17.43 8.12
CA GLU A 238 9.49 17.15 8.36
C GLU A 238 9.72 15.93 9.26
N LEU A 239 8.71 15.50 10.02
CA LEU A 239 8.79 14.27 10.82
C LEU A 239 8.61 13.01 9.98
N ARG A 240 7.93 13.14 8.84
CA ARG A 240 7.58 12.02 7.97
C ARG A 240 8.77 11.62 7.10
N TRP A 241 8.91 10.32 6.84
CA TRP A 241 9.84 9.85 5.81
C TRP A 241 9.46 10.46 4.45
N PRO A 242 10.41 11.06 3.71
CA PRO A 242 10.06 11.73 2.46
C PRO A 242 9.55 10.73 1.41
N THR A 243 8.46 11.10 0.73
CA THR A 243 7.92 10.33 -0.40
C THR A 243 7.58 11.26 -1.56
N GLU A 244 7.67 10.75 -2.78
CA GLU A 244 7.34 11.50 -4.01
C GLU A 244 5.84 11.79 -4.12
N VAL A 245 5.00 10.93 -3.53
CA VAL A 245 3.55 11.04 -3.54
C VAL A 245 3.07 11.30 -2.11
N ASP A 246 3.20 12.54 -1.64
CA ASP A 246 2.57 13.01 -0.40
C ASP A 246 1.70 14.24 -0.71
N LEU A 247 0.38 14.04 -0.64
CA LEU A 247 -0.64 15.05 -0.93
C LEU A 247 -1.36 15.53 0.34
N ASP A 248 -0.86 15.15 1.51
CA ASP A 248 -1.49 15.49 2.77
C ASP A 248 -1.31 16.96 3.13
N GLN A 249 -2.28 17.51 3.86
CA GLN A 249 -2.24 18.86 4.39
C GLN A 249 -1.69 18.82 5.82
N TYR A 250 -0.54 19.46 6.02
CA TYR A 250 0.13 19.57 7.32
C TYR A 250 -0.01 20.99 7.91
N PRO A 251 0.07 21.16 9.24
CA PRO A 251 0.20 20.09 10.24
C PRO A 251 -1.09 19.28 10.39
N ILE A 252 -0.95 18.03 10.82
CA ILE A 252 -2.08 17.17 11.20
C ILE A 252 -2.13 17.13 12.72
N GLU A 253 -3.22 17.62 13.29
CA GLU A 253 -3.45 17.65 14.73
C GLU A 253 -4.38 16.50 15.12
N LEU A 254 -3.85 15.59 15.93
CA LEU A 254 -4.55 14.41 16.43
C LEU A 254 -5.12 14.69 17.82
N ASN A 255 -6.25 14.05 18.16
CA ASN A 255 -6.75 14.09 19.52
C ASN A 255 -5.86 13.24 20.44
N LYS A 256 -5.45 13.80 21.58
CA LYS A 256 -4.60 13.13 22.57
C LYS A 256 -5.19 11.80 23.07
N GLU A 257 -6.49 11.75 23.36
CA GLU A 257 -7.17 10.55 23.84
C GLU A 257 -7.17 9.44 22.77
N GLU A 258 -7.36 9.82 21.49
CA GLU A 258 -7.29 8.86 20.38
C GLU A 258 -5.86 8.34 20.15
N VAL A 259 -4.85 9.20 20.32
CA VAL A 259 -3.43 8.79 20.28
C VAL A 259 -3.13 7.82 21.42
N GLU A 260 -3.58 8.12 22.65
CA GLU A 260 -3.44 7.23 23.81
C GLU A 260 -4.13 5.87 23.56
N GLU A 261 -5.31 5.86 22.94
CA GLU A 261 -6.01 4.62 22.58
C GLU A 261 -5.20 3.72 21.64
N VAL A 262 -4.61 4.28 20.57
CA VAL A 262 -3.88 3.49 19.57
C VAL A 262 -2.44 3.16 19.98
N THR A 263 -1.87 3.91 20.92
CA THR A 263 -0.53 3.66 21.50
C THR A 263 -0.57 2.84 22.80
N ALA A 264 -1.76 2.50 23.30
CA ALA A 264 -1.91 1.61 24.45
C ALA A 264 -1.32 0.23 24.15
N LYS A 265 -0.37 -0.21 24.97
CA LYS A 265 0.30 -1.50 24.81
C LYS A 265 -0.61 -2.65 25.23
N ASN A 266 -0.67 -3.68 24.38
CA ASN A 266 -1.26 -4.96 24.72
C ASN A 266 -0.48 -5.60 25.90
N PRO A 267 -1.16 -6.08 26.96
CA PRO A 267 -0.50 -6.60 28.15
C PRO A 267 0.31 -7.88 27.90
N ILE A 268 -0.01 -8.64 26.85
CA ILE A 268 0.64 -9.90 26.47
C ILE A 268 1.77 -9.64 25.48
N THR A 269 1.47 -9.04 24.32
CA THR A 269 2.47 -8.85 23.25
C THR A 269 3.43 -7.70 23.52
N LYS A 270 3.09 -6.81 24.47
CA LYS A 270 3.80 -5.55 24.79
C LYS A 270 3.91 -4.58 23.62
N ARG A 271 3.16 -4.82 22.54
CA ARG A 271 3.05 -3.96 21.36
C ARG A 271 1.75 -3.18 21.39
N ASP A 272 1.79 -1.98 20.84
CA ASP A 272 0.58 -1.20 20.58
C ASP A 272 -0.03 -1.54 19.21
N LEU A 273 -1.18 -0.94 18.90
CA LEU A 273 -1.90 -1.18 17.64
C LEU A 273 -1.05 -0.80 16.42
N ILE A 274 -0.29 0.29 16.51
CA ILE A 274 0.54 0.80 15.41
C ILE A 274 1.66 -0.20 15.11
N GLN A 275 2.36 -0.67 16.14
CA GLN A 275 3.44 -1.65 16.00
C GLN A 275 2.95 -2.96 15.40
N ASP A 276 1.79 -3.46 15.83
CA ASP A 276 1.19 -4.67 15.26
C ASP A 276 0.79 -4.47 13.78
N GLN A 277 0.32 -3.28 13.40
CA GLN A 277 -0.07 -2.95 12.03
C GLN A 277 1.13 -2.77 11.10
N ILE A 278 2.16 -2.06 11.54
CA ILE A 278 3.44 -1.90 10.82
C ILE A 278 4.03 -3.29 10.52
N MET A 279 4.14 -4.15 11.53
CA MET A 279 4.68 -5.50 11.35
C MET A 279 3.84 -6.31 10.35
N LYS A 280 2.51 -6.32 10.47
CA LYS A 280 1.63 -7.07 9.55
C LYS A 280 1.76 -6.58 8.11
N ARG A 281 1.86 -5.26 7.91
CA ARG A 281 2.06 -4.66 6.59
C ARG A 281 3.40 -5.09 6.00
N ASP A 282 4.50 -4.96 6.74
CA ASP A 282 5.84 -5.31 6.24
C ASP A 282 5.93 -6.80 5.91
N TYR A 283 5.33 -7.64 6.75
CA TYR A 283 5.23 -9.08 6.49
C TYR A 283 4.39 -9.36 5.24
N ARG A 284 3.29 -8.63 5.03
CA ARG A 284 2.49 -8.75 3.80
C ARG A 284 3.30 -8.32 2.57
N TYR A 285 4.06 -7.23 2.65
CA TYR A 285 4.92 -6.78 1.55
C TYR A 285 6.00 -7.81 1.21
N ILE A 286 6.63 -8.43 2.20
CA ILE A 286 7.56 -9.54 2.00
C ILE A 286 6.83 -10.75 1.40
N GLN A 287 5.65 -11.12 1.90
CA GLN A 287 4.89 -12.27 1.40
C GLN A 287 4.47 -12.14 -0.06
N GLN A 288 4.16 -10.93 -0.53
CA GLN A 288 3.76 -10.68 -1.92
C GLN A 288 4.94 -10.31 -2.86
N SER A 289 6.15 -10.11 -2.33
CA SER A 289 7.36 -9.91 -3.14
C SER A 289 7.93 -11.22 -3.67
N ASP A 290 8.76 -11.16 -4.71
CA ASP A 290 9.53 -12.31 -5.19
C ASP A 290 10.89 -12.41 -4.49
N MET A 291 11.39 -11.29 -3.96
CA MET A 291 12.67 -11.19 -3.27
C MET A 291 12.67 -10.11 -2.18
N VAL A 292 13.68 -10.15 -1.32
CA VAL A 292 14.02 -9.05 -0.41
C VAL A 292 15.38 -8.47 -0.80
N VAL A 293 15.45 -7.16 -0.92
CA VAL A 293 16.71 -6.43 -1.09
C VAL A 293 16.97 -5.66 0.19
N ALA A 294 17.98 -6.08 0.95
CA ALA A 294 18.37 -5.46 2.20
C ALA A 294 19.49 -4.44 1.95
N TYR A 295 19.18 -3.16 2.09
CA TYR A 295 20.13 -2.07 1.91
C TYR A 295 20.71 -1.63 3.24
N ARG A 296 22.03 -1.77 3.41
CA ARG A 296 22.79 -1.31 4.59
C ARG A 296 22.12 -1.71 5.91
N PRO A 297 21.94 -3.01 6.17
CA PRO A 297 21.26 -3.53 7.37
C PRO A 297 21.91 -3.06 8.68
N ARG A 298 23.20 -2.74 8.66
CA ARG A 298 24.01 -2.23 9.77
C ARG A 298 24.50 -0.80 9.51
N TYR A 299 23.63 0.05 8.95
CA TYR A 299 23.98 1.43 8.56
C TYR A 299 24.77 2.15 9.66
N GLY A 300 25.99 2.59 9.34
CA GLY A 300 26.88 3.29 10.29
C GLY A 300 27.28 2.45 11.50
N GLY A 301 27.36 1.13 11.35
CA GLY A 301 27.75 0.18 12.39
C GLY A 301 26.62 -0.28 13.31
N VAL A 302 25.39 0.24 13.14
CA VAL A 302 24.23 -0.07 14.00
C VAL A 302 23.27 -1.01 13.30
N LEU A 303 23.11 -2.23 13.83
CA LEU A 303 22.22 -3.24 13.27
C LEU A 303 20.74 -2.84 13.45
N SER A 304 19.99 -2.81 12.36
CA SER A 304 18.55 -2.61 12.39
C SER A 304 17.82 -3.89 12.77
N ARG A 305 17.15 -3.90 13.94
CA ARG A 305 16.30 -5.02 14.38
C ARG A 305 15.13 -5.29 13.43
N GLY A 306 14.61 -4.23 12.78
CA GLY A 306 13.55 -4.35 11.78
C GLY A 306 14.03 -5.15 10.57
N VAL A 307 15.14 -4.70 9.98
CA VAL A 307 15.78 -5.40 8.85
C VAL A 307 16.16 -6.82 9.22
N LEU A 308 16.62 -7.06 10.46
CA LEU A 308 16.90 -8.41 10.94
C LEU A 308 15.67 -9.32 10.89
N SER A 309 14.54 -8.82 11.36
CA SER A 309 13.28 -9.57 11.41
C SER A 309 12.73 -9.84 10.00
N GLU A 310 12.86 -8.86 9.11
CA GLU A 310 12.42 -8.93 7.71
C GLU A 310 13.24 -9.94 6.88
N VAL A 311 14.57 -9.90 7.00
CA VAL A 311 15.46 -10.86 6.33
C VAL A 311 15.19 -12.28 6.85
N ASN A 312 15.05 -12.44 8.17
CA ASN A 312 14.72 -13.74 8.75
C ASN A 312 13.38 -14.26 8.21
N LEU A 313 12.33 -13.43 8.15
CA LEU A 313 11.06 -13.85 7.57
C LEU A 313 11.21 -14.28 6.10
N ALA A 314 11.94 -13.53 5.29
CA ALA A 314 12.17 -13.85 3.89
C ALA A 314 12.85 -15.21 3.71
N VAL A 315 13.89 -15.48 4.51
CA VAL A 315 14.58 -16.78 4.55
C VAL A 315 13.60 -17.90 4.91
N HIS A 316 12.79 -17.73 5.96
CA HIS A 316 11.81 -18.75 6.37
C HIS A 316 10.75 -19.03 5.29
N LEU A 317 10.43 -18.03 4.46
CA LEU A 317 9.53 -18.17 3.32
C LEU A 317 10.23 -18.71 2.06
N GLY A 318 11.52 -19.04 2.13
CA GLY A 318 12.30 -19.53 1.00
C GLY A 318 12.54 -18.49 -0.09
N LYS A 319 12.48 -17.20 0.25
CA LYS A 319 12.65 -16.09 -0.72
C LYS A 319 14.12 -15.70 -0.83
N PRO A 320 14.59 -15.36 -2.04
CA PRO A 320 15.92 -14.80 -2.21
C PRO A 320 16.10 -13.49 -1.47
N VAL A 321 17.21 -13.39 -0.76
CA VAL A 321 17.63 -12.18 -0.04
C VAL A 321 18.97 -11.72 -0.60
N TYR A 322 18.99 -10.51 -1.15
CA TYR A 322 20.19 -9.85 -1.65
C TYR A 322 20.56 -8.70 -0.73
N VAL A 323 21.79 -8.66 -0.25
CA VAL A 323 22.23 -7.67 0.73
C VAL A 323 23.27 -6.77 0.10
N TYR A 324 23.02 -5.46 0.13
CA TYR A 324 24.08 -4.48 -0.06
C TYR A 324 24.72 -4.13 1.28
N TRP A 325 26.03 -4.35 1.40
CA TRP A 325 26.82 -4.09 2.60
C TRP A 325 27.91 -3.06 2.29
N SER A 326 27.83 -1.89 2.93
CA SER A 326 28.89 -0.88 2.81
C SER A 326 30.06 -1.23 3.74
N ASN A 327 31.29 -0.91 3.33
CA ASN A 327 32.47 -1.02 4.20
C ASN A 327 32.33 -0.14 5.47
N ASP A 328 31.54 0.93 5.41
CA ASP A 328 31.25 1.81 6.55
C ASP A 328 30.32 1.15 7.59
N ASP A 329 29.69 0.01 7.26
CA ASP A 329 28.74 -0.69 8.12
C ASP A 329 29.42 -1.74 9.02
N GLY A 330 30.74 -1.81 8.96
CA GLY A 330 31.57 -2.74 9.73
C GLY A 330 31.91 -4.02 8.95
N ASN A 331 32.52 -4.98 9.65
CA ASN A 331 32.96 -6.22 9.03
C ASN A 331 31.77 -7.11 8.64
N ALA A 332 31.66 -7.47 7.37
CA ALA A 332 30.62 -8.38 6.87
C ALA A 332 30.70 -9.80 7.49
N ALA A 333 31.86 -10.19 8.04
CA ALA A 333 31.99 -11.44 8.80
C ALA A 333 31.22 -11.42 10.14
N GLU A 334 30.88 -10.23 10.67
CA GLU A 334 30.05 -10.06 11.87
C GLU A 334 28.56 -9.95 11.53
N ASN A 335 28.18 -10.32 10.32
CA ASN A 335 26.81 -10.19 9.88
C ASN A 335 25.90 -11.22 10.58
N PRO A 336 24.79 -10.80 11.21
CA PRO A 336 23.84 -11.71 11.84
C PRO A 336 23.01 -12.57 10.86
N PHE A 337 23.15 -12.40 9.54
CA PHE A 337 22.38 -13.17 8.56
C PHE A 337 23.10 -14.45 8.14
N GLU A 338 22.52 -15.60 8.49
CA GLU A 338 23.11 -16.91 8.17
C GLU A 338 22.76 -17.42 6.77
N TYR A 339 21.60 -17.04 6.21
CA TYR A 339 21.02 -17.67 5.01
C TYR A 339 20.63 -16.68 3.90
N VAL A 340 21.44 -15.64 3.69
CA VAL A 340 21.22 -14.75 2.54
C VAL A 340 21.82 -15.34 1.26
N HIS A 341 21.26 -14.96 0.13
CA HIS A 341 21.63 -15.57 -1.16
C HIS A 341 22.93 -14.98 -1.69
N GLU A 342 23.08 -13.65 -1.62
CA GLU A 342 24.27 -12.98 -2.14
C GLU A 342 24.52 -11.64 -1.45
N TYR A 343 25.80 -11.30 -1.28
CA TYR A 343 26.28 -10.03 -0.76
C TYR A 343 26.90 -9.21 -1.88
N PHE A 344 26.57 -7.93 -1.90
CA PHE A 344 27.13 -6.96 -2.81
C PHE A 344 27.77 -5.82 -2.02
N TYR A 345 28.93 -5.37 -2.47
CA TYR A 345 29.67 -4.24 -1.89
C TYR A 345 29.67 -3.02 -2.80
N ASP A 346 29.10 -3.16 -3.99
CA ASP A 346 28.87 -2.11 -4.96
C ASP A 346 27.40 -2.12 -5.42
N VAL A 347 26.80 -0.93 -5.53
CA VAL A 347 25.38 -0.80 -5.90
C VAL A 347 25.17 -1.08 -7.39
N ASP A 348 26.13 -0.74 -8.25
CA ASP A 348 26.02 -0.98 -9.69
C ASP A 348 26.05 -2.48 -9.99
N GLU A 349 26.92 -3.23 -9.31
CA GLU A 349 26.97 -4.69 -9.37
C GLU A 349 25.64 -5.33 -8.95
N LEU A 350 25.06 -4.90 -7.82
CA LEU A 350 23.75 -5.38 -7.37
C LEU A 350 22.66 -5.09 -8.42
N MET A 351 22.61 -3.88 -8.96
CA MET A 351 21.59 -3.51 -9.95
C MET A 351 21.76 -4.28 -11.26
N ALA A 352 22.99 -4.50 -11.71
CA ALA A 352 23.29 -5.31 -12.89
C ALA A 352 22.88 -6.77 -12.68
N PHE A 353 23.17 -7.34 -11.50
CA PHE A 353 22.75 -8.68 -11.13
C PHE A 353 21.22 -8.81 -11.15
N LEU A 354 20.49 -7.90 -10.49
CA LEU A 354 19.03 -7.93 -10.45
C LEU A 354 18.41 -7.80 -11.86
N SER A 355 18.98 -6.96 -12.71
CA SER A 355 18.56 -6.80 -14.12
C SER A 355 18.76 -8.07 -14.94
N SER A 356 19.84 -8.80 -14.70
CA SER A 356 20.09 -10.07 -15.40
C SER A 356 19.07 -11.14 -15.01
N LYS A 357 18.62 -11.14 -13.75
CA LYS A 357 17.61 -12.08 -13.24
C LYS A 357 16.21 -11.76 -13.73
N SER A 358 15.85 -10.49 -13.89
CA SER A 358 14.54 -10.09 -14.44
C SER A 358 14.38 -10.43 -15.93
N SER A 359 15.48 -10.65 -16.65
CA SER A 359 15.49 -10.99 -18.08
C SER A 359 15.29 -12.50 -18.35
N THR A 360 15.25 -13.34 -17.32
CA THR A 360 15.07 -14.80 -17.47
C THR A 360 13.58 -15.12 -17.31
N PRO A 361 12.89 -15.67 -18.34
CA PRO A 361 11.49 -16.07 -18.20
C PRO A 361 11.32 -17.09 -17.08
N ARG A 362 10.25 -16.94 -16.29
CA ARG A 362 9.83 -17.96 -15.30
C ARG A 362 9.29 -19.21 -15.97
#